data_AF-M2MYW5-F1
#
_entry.id   AF-M2MYW5-F1
#
_cell.length_a   1.000
_cell.length_b   1.000
_cell.length_c   1.000
_cell.angle_alpha   90.00
_cell.angle_beta   90.00
_cell.angle_gamma   90.00
#
_symmetry.space_group_name_H-M   'P 1'
#
loop_
_entity.id
_entity.type
_entity.pdbx_description
1 polymer ?
#
loop_
_entity_poly.entity_id
_entity_poly.type
_entity_poly.pdbx_seq_one_letter_code
_entity_poly.pdbx_strand_id
1 'polypeptide(L)'
;MKGDYRLNGQEPTTSEVESFQVPFNEKSIICERRGKGKQLSLIFTHGAGGGIANPATKEFAEGFAEISSIATFQGNMNLQSRVKTFNAVADHVDFDKALGGRSMGARAATITAAQEGRKTDALVLVSFPLVGGKKGDSREQILLDLPEHVKVLFITGDKDSQCDLEHLENVTKQMIAPCWSVIVEGADHSMSWKWKDSVQDMRRKTGAVAAEWLKSRQDIQRRRRIRWDEDASAVVLDDKQDVSAAVEQRHENEETQPPPKKRKKSNKRK
;
A
#
# COMPACT_ATOMS: atom_id res chain seq x y z
N MET A 1 -15.23 -43.36 -4.14
CA MET A 1 -15.45 -42.29 -3.15
C MET A 1 -14.87 -41.00 -3.71
N LYS A 2 -15.73 -40.18 -4.33
CA LYS A 2 -15.41 -38.84 -4.83
C LYS A 2 -16.11 -37.86 -3.89
N GLY A 3 -15.38 -36.94 -3.28
CA GLY A 3 -15.93 -35.88 -2.43
C GLY A 3 -15.93 -34.58 -3.21
N ASP A 4 -17.11 -34.18 -3.68
CA ASP A 4 -17.39 -32.84 -4.19
C ASP A 4 -17.33 -31.84 -3.03
N TYR A 5 -16.41 -30.89 -3.07
CA TYR A 5 -16.50 -29.66 -2.28
C TYR A 5 -17.14 -28.58 -3.14
N ARG A 6 -18.47 -28.50 -3.09
CA ARG A 6 -19.21 -27.32 -3.52
C ARG A 6 -19.08 -26.25 -2.43
N LEU A 7 -18.41 -25.14 -2.74
CA LEU A 7 -18.48 -23.93 -1.93
C LEU A 7 -19.88 -23.35 -2.09
N ASN A 8 -20.70 -23.47 -1.04
CA ASN A 8 -21.98 -22.77 -0.95
C ASN A 8 -21.72 -21.27 -1.02
N GLY A 9 -22.45 -20.57 -1.89
CA GLY A 9 -22.47 -19.11 -1.96
C GLY A 9 -23.04 -18.52 -0.69
N GLN A 10 -22.16 -18.20 0.25
CA GLN A 10 -22.46 -17.18 1.25
C GLN A 10 -22.34 -15.84 0.55
N GLU A 11 -23.45 -15.10 0.46
CA GLU A 11 -23.38 -13.67 0.21
C GLU A 11 -22.37 -13.06 1.20
N PRO A 12 -21.44 -12.20 0.74
CA PRO A 12 -20.47 -11.60 1.63
C PRO A 12 -21.23 -10.85 2.72
N THR A 13 -21.02 -11.23 3.98
CA THR A 13 -21.55 -10.50 5.13
C THR A 13 -21.12 -9.05 4.99
N THR A 14 -22.05 -8.17 4.64
CA THR A 14 -21.79 -6.75 4.54
C THR A 14 -21.32 -6.28 5.90
N SER A 15 -20.04 -5.90 6.01
CA SER A 15 -19.54 -5.28 7.23
C SER A 15 -20.40 -4.05 7.51
N GLU A 16 -20.93 -3.93 8.72
CA GLU A 16 -21.71 -2.76 9.13
C GLU A 16 -20.91 -1.48 8.83
N VAL A 17 -21.52 -0.58 8.05
CA VAL A 17 -20.89 0.69 7.65
C VAL A 17 -21.43 1.77 8.58
N GLU A 18 -20.53 2.40 9.33
CA GLU A 18 -20.88 3.51 10.21
C GLU A 18 -20.45 4.83 9.54
N SER A 19 -21.43 5.68 9.21
CA SER A 19 -21.17 7.01 8.67
C SER A 19 -21.01 8.02 9.80
N PHE A 20 -19.98 8.87 9.71
CA PHE A 20 -19.74 9.96 10.65
C PHE A 20 -19.22 11.21 9.93
N GLN A 21 -19.22 12.34 10.63
CA GLN A 21 -18.80 13.63 10.09
C GLN A 21 -17.73 14.26 10.95
N VAL A 22 -16.66 14.74 10.33
CA VAL A 22 -15.58 15.47 11.00
C VAL A 22 -15.70 16.97 10.66
N PRO A 23 -15.77 17.87 11.65
CA PRO A 23 -15.76 19.32 11.39
C PRO A 23 -14.50 19.76 10.64
N PHE A 24 -14.67 20.57 9.59
CA PHE A 24 -13.56 21.10 8.79
C PHE A 24 -13.89 22.46 8.19
N ASN A 25 -13.34 23.51 8.79
CA ASN A 25 -13.75 24.91 8.55
C ASN A 25 -15.27 25.05 8.77
N GLU A 26 -15.98 25.71 7.85
CA GLU A 26 -17.44 25.90 7.88
C GLU A 26 -18.23 24.69 7.34
N LYS A 27 -17.56 23.56 7.09
CA LYS A 27 -18.16 22.36 6.49
C LYS A 27 -17.84 21.12 7.32
N SER A 28 -18.35 19.97 6.89
CA SER A 28 -17.99 18.68 7.42
C SER A 28 -17.37 17.78 6.36
N ILE A 29 -16.47 16.90 6.82
CA ILE A 29 -15.88 15.83 6.03
C ILE A 29 -16.74 14.59 6.26
N ILE A 30 -17.31 14.06 5.19
CA ILE A 30 -18.07 12.80 5.23
C ILE A 30 -17.07 11.65 5.35
N CYS A 31 -17.25 10.82 6.36
CA CYS A 31 -16.43 9.64 6.61
C CYS A 31 -17.30 8.39 6.77
N GLU A 32 -16.73 7.24 6.41
CA GLU A 32 -17.34 5.93 6.65
C GLU A 32 -16.33 5.02 7.32
N ARG A 33 -16.72 4.45 8.46
CA ARG A 33 -15.98 3.39 9.14
C ARG A 33 -16.50 2.03 8.71
N ARG A 34 -15.59 1.09 8.49
CA ARG A 34 -15.86 -0.33 8.26
C ARG A 34 -14.95 -1.19 9.12
N GLY A 35 -15.36 -2.43 9.35
CA GLY A 35 -14.58 -3.44 10.05
C GLY A 35 -14.62 -3.31 11.57
N LYS A 36 -14.22 -4.39 12.24
CA LYS A 36 -14.25 -4.49 13.70
C LYS A 36 -12.93 -4.02 14.32
N GLY A 37 -12.99 -3.59 15.58
CA GLY A 37 -11.84 -3.13 16.36
C GLY A 37 -12.14 -1.80 17.03
N LYS A 38 -11.63 -1.59 18.25
CA LYS A 38 -11.87 -0.35 19.01
C LYS A 38 -11.13 0.83 18.37
N GLN A 39 -9.83 0.66 18.13
CA GLN A 39 -8.98 1.62 17.43
C GLN A 39 -9.05 1.39 15.91
N LEU A 40 -9.05 2.46 15.11
CA LEU A 40 -8.96 2.37 13.65
C LEU A 40 -7.58 1.88 13.21
N SER A 41 -7.50 0.95 12.26
CA SER A 41 -6.20 0.52 11.74
C SER A 41 -5.70 1.39 10.60
N LEU A 42 -6.58 2.04 9.83
CA LEU A 42 -6.20 2.81 8.64
C LEU A 42 -7.18 3.97 8.39
N ILE A 43 -6.64 5.16 8.13
CA ILE A 43 -7.39 6.27 7.52
C ILE A 43 -7.05 6.31 6.03
N PHE A 44 -8.06 6.24 5.16
CA PHE A 44 -7.89 6.10 3.72
C PHE A 44 -8.72 7.10 2.90
N THR A 45 -8.22 7.58 1.77
CA THR A 45 -9.03 8.39 0.85
C THR A 45 -8.91 7.97 -0.61
N HIS A 46 -9.99 8.21 -1.35
CA HIS A 46 -10.13 7.88 -2.77
C HIS A 46 -9.19 8.68 -3.67
N GLY A 47 -9.14 8.31 -4.95
CA GLY A 47 -8.38 9.04 -5.99
C GLY A 47 -9.07 10.30 -6.51
N ALA A 48 -8.64 10.75 -7.69
CA ALA A 48 -9.29 11.83 -8.43
C ALA A 48 -10.67 11.36 -8.93
N GLY A 49 -11.74 12.04 -8.53
CA GLY A 49 -13.11 11.70 -8.89
C GLY A 49 -13.73 10.52 -8.11
N GLY A 50 -15.04 10.35 -8.26
CA GLY A 50 -15.82 9.21 -7.75
C GLY A 50 -16.09 9.15 -6.25
N GLY A 51 -15.29 9.83 -5.42
CA GLY A 51 -15.51 9.85 -3.97
C GLY A 51 -15.24 8.49 -3.29
N ILE A 52 -15.66 8.38 -2.02
CA ILE A 52 -15.55 7.12 -1.27
C ILE A 52 -16.46 6.01 -1.81
N ALA A 53 -17.51 6.37 -2.56
CA ALA A 53 -18.41 5.45 -3.25
C ALA A 53 -17.81 4.86 -4.55
N ASN A 54 -16.64 5.35 -5.00
CA ASN A 54 -15.96 4.78 -6.16
C ASN A 54 -15.65 3.29 -5.92
N PRO A 55 -15.99 2.37 -6.85
CA PRO A 55 -15.82 0.93 -6.67
C PRO A 55 -14.42 0.52 -6.20
N ALA A 56 -13.35 1.04 -6.82
CA ALA A 56 -11.98 0.70 -6.43
C ALA A 56 -11.64 1.10 -4.98
N THR A 57 -12.25 2.17 -4.45
CA THR A 57 -12.05 2.58 -3.05
C THR A 57 -12.95 1.80 -2.10
N LYS A 58 -14.24 1.65 -2.46
CA LYS A 58 -15.23 0.92 -1.67
C LYS A 58 -14.85 -0.55 -1.51
N GLU A 59 -14.52 -1.23 -2.60
CA GLU A 59 -14.20 -2.66 -2.62
C GLU A 59 -12.87 -2.95 -1.93
N PHE A 60 -11.88 -2.06 -2.06
CA PHE A 60 -10.66 -2.11 -1.24
C PHE A 60 -11.00 -2.01 0.25
N ALA A 61 -11.84 -1.05 0.65
CA ALA A 61 -12.22 -0.87 2.04
C ALA A 61 -13.03 -2.05 2.59
N GLU A 62 -13.87 -2.68 1.77
CA GLU A 62 -14.61 -3.90 2.12
C GLU A 62 -13.68 -5.09 2.38
N GLY A 63 -12.73 -5.35 1.48
CA GLY A 63 -11.76 -6.42 1.69
C GLY A 63 -10.82 -6.16 2.88
N PHE A 64 -10.45 -4.89 3.12
CA PHE A 64 -9.70 -4.50 4.31
C PHE A 64 -10.50 -4.77 5.60
N ALA A 65 -11.80 -4.43 5.58
CA ALA A 65 -12.74 -4.52 6.70
C ALA A 65 -12.99 -5.96 7.19
N GLU A 66 -12.72 -6.96 6.36
CA GLU A 66 -12.78 -8.38 6.74
C GLU A 66 -11.74 -8.73 7.81
N ILE A 67 -10.63 -7.99 7.88
CA ILE A 67 -9.49 -8.30 8.75
C ILE A 67 -9.24 -7.21 9.80
N SER A 68 -9.39 -5.94 9.44
CA SER A 68 -9.11 -4.81 10.34
C SER A 68 -10.03 -3.62 10.08
N SER A 69 -10.03 -2.63 10.96
CA SER A 69 -10.91 -1.46 10.82
C SER A 69 -10.30 -0.36 9.93
N ILE A 70 -11.13 0.25 9.09
CA ILE A 70 -10.74 1.32 8.17
C ILE A 70 -11.75 2.47 8.23
N ALA A 71 -11.26 3.70 8.23
CA ALA A 71 -12.08 4.89 7.98
C ALA A 71 -11.73 5.46 6.61
N THR A 72 -12.72 5.54 5.72
CA THR A 72 -12.60 6.27 4.45
C THR A 72 -13.18 7.67 4.60
N PHE A 73 -12.61 8.66 3.92
CA PHE A 73 -13.19 10.01 3.91
C PHE A 73 -13.28 10.61 2.52
N GLN A 74 -14.31 11.45 2.35
CA GLN A 74 -14.59 12.20 1.13
C GLN A 74 -13.63 13.40 1.00
N GLY A 75 -12.66 13.28 0.09
CA GLY A 75 -11.75 14.36 -0.27
C GLY A 75 -12.27 15.21 -1.42
N ASN A 76 -11.80 16.47 -1.51
CA ASN A 76 -12.04 17.32 -2.68
C ASN A 76 -10.91 17.19 -3.72
N MET A 77 -11.01 17.88 -4.86
CA MET A 77 -10.01 17.75 -5.94
C MET A 77 -8.70 18.55 -5.70
N ASN A 78 -8.56 19.22 -4.54
CA ASN A 78 -7.37 19.98 -4.18
C ASN A 78 -6.46 19.15 -3.26
N LEU A 79 -5.25 18.84 -3.73
CA LEU A 79 -4.29 18.00 -3.00
C LEU A 79 -3.94 18.56 -1.61
N GLN A 80 -3.66 19.87 -1.52
CA GLN A 80 -3.31 20.50 -0.24
C GLN A 80 -4.49 20.53 0.73
N SER A 81 -5.71 20.71 0.21
CA SER A 81 -6.90 20.58 1.04
C SER A 81 -7.07 19.16 1.56
N ARG A 82 -6.76 18.11 0.79
CA ARG A 82 -6.82 16.72 1.27
C ARG A 82 -5.80 16.42 2.36
N VAL A 83 -4.60 16.99 2.28
CA VAL A 83 -3.61 16.90 3.37
C VAL A 83 -4.18 17.47 4.66
N LYS A 84 -4.82 18.63 4.60
CA LYS A 84 -5.51 19.22 5.76
C LYS A 84 -6.68 18.35 6.25
N THR A 85 -7.43 17.75 5.34
CA THR A 85 -8.51 16.80 5.66
C THR A 85 -7.97 15.55 6.37
N PHE A 86 -6.84 14.99 5.93
CA PHE A 86 -6.20 13.87 6.64
C PHE A 86 -5.90 14.23 8.09
N ASN A 87 -5.24 15.37 8.32
CA ASN A 87 -4.92 15.84 9.66
C ASN A 87 -6.19 15.99 10.52
N ALA A 88 -7.25 16.61 9.96
CA ALA A 88 -8.51 16.79 10.68
C ALA A 88 -9.18 15.45 11.05
N VAL A 89 -9.18 14.46 10.16
CA VAL A 89 -9.71 13.13 10.46
C VAL A 89 -8.84 12.42 11.49
N ALA A 90 -7.52 12.45 11.33
CA ALA A 90 -6.56 11.83 12.25
C ALA A 90 -6.63 12.41 13.67
N ASP A 91 -6.89 13.71 13.80
CA ASP A 91 -7.07 14.37 15.11
C ASP A 91 -8.46 14.07 15.73
N HIS A 92 -9.44 13.66 14.92
CA HIS A 92 -10.81 13.36 15.37
C HIS A 92 -10.99 11.89 15.81
N VAL A 93 -10.19 10.98 15.27
CA VAL A 93 -10.37 9.53 15.48
C VAL A 93 -9.17 8.92 16.20
N ASP A 94 -9.43 7.91 17.03
CA ASP A 94 -8.36 7.07 17.58
C ASP A 94 -7.93 6.02 16.55
N PHE A 95 -6.67 6.06 16.11
CA PHE A 95 -6.15 5.18 15.05
C PHE A 95 -4.70 4.71 15.31
N ASP A 96 -4.34 3.55 14.75
CA ASP A 96 -3.01 2.93 14.79
C ASP A 96 -2.03 3.55 13.78
N LYS A 97 -2.06 4.89 13.70
CA LYS A 97 -1.07 5.71 12.99
C LYS A 97 -0.76 5.30 11.55
N ALA A 98 -1.72 4.68 10.85
CA ALA A 98 -1.58 4.34 9.44
C ALA A 98 -2.48 5.22 8.57
N LEU A 99 -1.88 5.77 7.52
CA LEU A 99 -2.58 6.54 6.50
C LEU A 99 -2.49 5.81 5.16
N GLY A 100 -3.41 6.11 4.25
CA GLY A 100 -3.34 5.54 2.92
C GLY A 100 -4.27 6.22 1.94
N GLY A 101 -4.14 5.85 0.68
CA GLY A 101 -5.09 6.30 -0.31
C GLY A 101 -4.85 5.69 -1.67
N ARG A 102 -5.77 5.99 -2.59
CA ARG A 102 -5.64 5.63 -4.00
C ARG A 102 -5.20 6.83 -4.83
N SER A 103 -4.21 6.69 -5.70
CA SER A 103 -3.84 7.74 -6.69
C SER A 103 -3.58 9.10 -6.02
N MET A 104 -4.39 10.14 -6.31
CA MET A 104 -4.31 11.45 -5.63
C MET A 104 -4.41 11.33 -4.10
N GLY A 105 -5.20 10.39 -3.59
CA GLY A 105 -5.30 10.10 -2.16
C GLY A 105 -4.01 9.53 -1.58
N ALA A 106 -3.32 8.65 -2.32
CA ALA A 106 -2.02 8.10 -1.93
C ALA A 106 -0.97 9.22 -1.80
N ARG A 107 -0.97 10.17 -2.74
CA ARG A 107 -0.13 11.37 -2.67
C ARG A 107 -0.44 12.23 -1.45
N ALA A 108 -1.72 12.47 -1.17
CA ALA A 108 -2.13 13.25 0.00
C ALA A 108 -1.70 12.58 1.32
N ALA A 109 -1.85 11.25 1.43
CA ALA A 109 -1.38 10.49 2.60
C ALA A 109 0.15 10.60 2.77
N THR A 110 0.89 10.44 1.67
CA THR A 110 2.36 10.56 1.64
C THR A 110 2.83 11.94 2.11
N ILE A 111 2.22 13.00 1.57
CA ILE A 111 2.56 14.38 1.96
C ILE A 111 2.21 14.62 3.43
N THR A 112 1.10 14.07 3.92
CA THR A 112 0.71 14.20 5.33
C THR A 112 1.75 13.57 6.25
N ALA A 113 2.14 12.32 5.96
CA ALA A 113 3.17 11.60 6.72
C ALA A 113 4.53 12.30 6.73
N ALA A 114 4.93 12.92 5.61
CA ALA A 114 6.17 13.68 5.53
C ALA A 114 6.15 14.99 6.37
N GLN A 115 4.97 15.56 6.63
CA GLN A 115 4.81 16.86 7.29
C GLN A 115 4.51 16.77 8.80
N GLU A 116 3.92 15.68 9.29
CA GLU A 116 3.26 15.64 10.61
C GLU A 116 4.15 15.21 11.79
N GLY A 117 5.48 15.16 11.62
CA GLY A 117 6.41 15.09 12.75
C GLY A 117 6.31 13.85 13.64
N ARG A 118 5.97 12.68 13.07
CA ARG A 118 5.86 11.32 13.70
C ARG A 118 4.46 10.88 14.16
N LYS A 119 3.37 11.47 13.65
CA LYS A 119 2.01 10.93 13.89
C LYS A 119 1.70 9.67 13.08
N THR A 120 2.45 9.39 12.01
CA THR A 120 2.23 8.24 11.12
C THR A 120 3.40 7.28 11.14
N ASP A 121 3.11 5.99 11.35
CA ASP A 121 4.08 4.90 11.38
C ASP A 121 4.02 4.02 10.12
N ALA A 122 2.92 4.10 9.35
CA ALA A 122 2.73 3.30 8.15
C ALA A 122 1.91 4.01 7.05
N LEU A 123 2.24 3.70 5.79
CA LEU A 123 1.54 4.15 4.60
C LEU A 123 1.06 2.96 3.76
N VAL A 124 -0.21 3.00 3.32
CA VAL A 124 -0.76 2.08 2.31
C VAL A 124 -1.09 2.87 1.03
N LEU A 125 -0.24 2.72 0.01
CA LEU A 125 -0.26 3.52 -1.21
C LEU A 125 -0.76 2.67 -2.38
N VAL A 126 -2.04 2.83 -2.73
CA VAL A 126 -2.69 2.10 -3.83
C VAL A 126 -2.62 2.92 -5.11
N SER A 127 -2.09 2.35 -6.19
CA SER A 127 -1.91 3.04 -7.48
C SER A 127 -1.24 4.41 -7.28
N PHE A 128 -0.11 4.47 -6.58
CA PHE A 128 0.61 5.73 -6.40
C PHE A 128 1.07 6.23 -7.78
N PRO A 129 0.69 7.44 -8.22
CA PRO A 129 1.01 7.90 -9.56
C PRO A 129 2.37 8.59 -9.51
N LEU A 130 3.43 7.81 -9.69
CA LEU A 130 4.84 8.24 -9.67
C LEU A 130 5.13 9.34 -10.68
N VAL A 131 4.47 9.29 -11.83
CA VAL A 131 4.44 10.37 -12.82
C VAL A 131 3.02 10.88 -13.00
N GLY A 132 2.86 12.13 -13.45
CA GLY A 132 1.59 12.57 -14.02
C GLY A 132 1.47 14.06 -14.26
N GLY A 133 0.25 14.54 -14.44
CA GLY A 133 0.05 15.88 -15.02
C GLY A 133 0.26 15.84 -16.54
N LYS A 134 0.07 16.97 -17.22
CA LYS A 134 0.11 17.01 -18.70
C LYS A 134 1.50 16.74 -19.27
N LYS A 135 2.56 16.96 -18.49
CA LYS A 135 3.96 16.84 -18.90
C LYS A 135 4.66 15.60 -18.34
N GLY A 136 3.96 14.74 -17.59
CA GLY A 136 4.58 13.59 -16.93
C GLY A 136 5.55 14.01 -15.81
N ASP A 137 5.16 15.01 -15.01
CA ASP A 137 5.97 15.52 -13.91
C ASP A 137 6.25 14.40 -12.89
N SER A 138 7.50 14.25 -12.49
CA SER A 138 7.92 13.28 -11.45
C SER A 138 7.38 13.67 -10.07
N ARG A 139 7.04 12.66 -9.28
CA ARG A 139 6.55 12.78 -7.90
C ARG A 139 7.34 11.88 -6.94
N GLU A 140 8.55 11.47 -7.32
CA GLU A 140 9.41 10.62 -6.49
C GLU A 140 9.90 11.35 -5.23
N GLN A 141 10.15 12.66 -5.29
CA GLN A 141 10.74 13.39 -4.16
C GLN A 141 9.92 13.26 -2.88
N ILE A 142 8.59 13.29 -2.97
CA ILE A 142 7.73 13.13 -1.78
C ILE A 142 7.81 11.73 -1.15
N LEU A 143 8.27 10.71 -1.90
CA LEU A 143 8.57 9.38 -1.39
C LEU A 143 9.98 9.34 -0.78
N LEU A 144 10.96 9.96 -1.45
CA LEU A 144 12.35 10.03 -0.97
C LEU A 144 12.47 10.83 0.33
N ASP A 145 11.61 11.81 0.54
CA ASP A 145 11.53 12.63 1.75
C ASP A 145 10.86 11.90 2.94
N LEU A 146 10.31 10.69 2.74
CA LEU A 146 9.68 9.94 3.82
C LEU A 146 10.72 9.53 4.87
N PRO A 147 10.43 9.74 6.16
CA PRO A 147 11.37 9.42 7.22
C PRO A 147 11.48 7.90 7.45
N GLU A 148 12.64 7.45 7.91
CA GLU A 148 13.01 6.02 8.10
C GLU A 148 12.01 5.21 8.95
N HIS A 149 11.31 5.83 9.91
CA HIS A 149 10.36 5.12 10.77
C HIS A 149 9.05 4.75 10.06
N VAL A 150 8.71 5.41 8.96
CA VAL A 150 7.46 5.18 8.22
C VAL A 150 7.61 3.96 7.32
N LYS A 151 6.81 2.92 7.58
CA LYS A 151 6.76 1.73 6.73
C LYS A 151 5.82 1.93 5.56
N VAL A 152 6.24 1.65 4.34
CA VAL A 152 5.45 1.93 3.14
C VAL A 152 5.07 0.64 2.42
N LEU A 153 3.77 0.42 2.22
CA LEU A 153 3.26 -0.62 1.33
C LEU A 153 2.77 0.02 0.03
N PHE A 154 3.40 -0.33 -1.08
CA PHE A 154 2.91 -0.05 -2.42
C PHE A 154 2.00 -1.18 -2.89
N ILE A 155 0.85 -0.85 -3.45
CA ILE A 155 -0.01 -1.78 -4.18
C ILE A 155 -0.19 -1.21 -5.58
N THR A 156 0.45 -1.81 -6.57
CA THR A 156 0.60 -1.25 -7.91
C THR A 156 0.27 -2.30 -8.96
N GLY A 157 -0.47 -1.90 -9.99
CA GLY A 157 -0.71 -2.75 -11.15
C GLY A 157 0.47 -2.72 -12.11
N ASP A 158 0.82 -3.85 -12.73
CA ASP A 158 1.95 -3.91 -13.68
C ASP A 158 1.63 -3.28 -15.06
N LYS A 159 0.39 -2.82 -15.27
CA LYS A 159 -0.06 -2.02 -16.42
C LYS A 159 -0.42 -0.59 -16.02
N ASP A 160 0.03 -0.11 -14.86
CA ASP A 160 -0.19 1.27 -14.42
C ASP A 160 0.70 2.24 -15.21
N SER A 161 0.09 2.98 -16.15
CA SER A 161 0.81 3.98 -16.97
C SER A 161 1.30 5.20 -16.19
N GLN A 162 0.86 5.38 -14.94
CA GLN A 162 1.35 6.45 -14.06
C GLN A 162 2.41 5.97 -13.08
N CYS A 163 2.74 4.68 -13.08
CA CYS A 163 3.71 4.07 -12.16
C CYS A 163 4.38 2.87 -12.84
N ASP A 164 5.43 3.15 -13.61
CA ASP A 164 6.28 2.10 -14.16
C ASP A 164 6.98 1.33 -13.03
N LEU A 165 7.02 -0.01 -13.13
CA LEU A 165 7.53 -0.85 -12.05
C LEU A 165 9.04 -0.76 -11.88
N GLU A 166 9.79 -0.60 -12.98
CA GLU A 166 11.24 -0.41 -12.91
C GLU A 166 11.58 0.95 -12.29
N HIS A 167 10.86 2.00 -12.68
CA HIS A 167 10.99 3.32 -12.05
C HIS A 167 10.62 3.27 -10.56
N LEU A 168 9.52 2.62 -10.19
CA LEU A 168 9.15 2.45 -8.79
C LEU A 168 10.21 1.67 -8.01
N GLU A 169 10.75 0.59 -8.58
CA GLU A 169 11.83 -0.18 -7.95
C GLU A 169 13.06 0.71 -7.70
N ASN A 170 13.48 1.49 -8.69
CA ASN A 170 14.61 2.41 -8.56
C ASN A 170 14.38 3.49 -7.49
N VAL A 171 13.16 4.00 -7.35
CA VAL A 171 12.81 4.96 -6.28
C VAL A 171 12.83 4.27 -4.92
N THR A 172 12.23 3.08 -4.78
CA THR A 172 12.20 2.35 -3.49
C THR A 172 13.58 1.93 -3.00
N LYS A 173 14.55 1.69 -3.90
CA LYS A 173 15.96 1.43 -3.54
C LYS A 173 16.66 2.67 -2.95
N GLN A 174 16.19 3.87 -3.28
CA GLN A 174 16.73 5.14 -2.79
C GLN A 174 16.03 5.67 -1.54
N MET A 175 14.83 5.17 -1.23
CA MET A 175 14.08 5.55 -0.04
C MET A 175 14.78 5.07 1.23
N ILE A 176 14.88 5.95 2.23
CA ILE A 176 15.29 5.56 3.59
C ILE A 176 14.16 4.84 4.34
N ALA A 177 12.92 5.14 4.00
CA ALA A 177 11.73 4.49 4.54
C ALA A 177 11.65 3.04 4.03
N PRO A 178 11.47 2.03 4.91
CA PRO A 178 11.37 0.64 4.50
C PRO A 178 10.11 0.41 3.67
N CYS A 179 10.27 -0.31 2.55
CA CYS A 179 9.23 -0.50 1.54
C CYS A 179 8.87 -1.97 1.32
N TRP A 180 7.57 -2.20 1.09
CA TRP A 180 6.96 -3.44 0.65
C TRP A 180 6.17 -3.16 -0.64
N SER A 181 6.03 -4.17 -1.49
CA SER A 181 5.32 -4.08 -2.76
C SER A 181 4.40 -5.28 -2.97
N VAL A 182 3.15 -5.01 -3.33
CA VAL A 182 2.20 -5.98 -3.85
C VAL A 182 1.92 -5.60 -5.30
N ILE A 183 2.38 -6.43 -6.23
CA ILE A 183 2.13 -6.24 -7.66
C ILE A 183 0.83 -6.93 -8.04
N VAL A 184 -0.09 -6.21 -8.68
CA VAL A 184 -1.33 -6.76 -9.20
C VAL A 184 -1.17 -6.98 -10.71
N GLU A 185 -1.03 -8.24 -11.12
CA GLU A 185 -0.74 -8.59 -12.51
C GLU A 185 -1.90 -8.24 -13.44
N GLY A 186 -1.60 -7.51 -14.51
CA GLY A 186 -2.58 -7.08 -15.51
C GLY A 186 -3.46 -5.91 -15.08
N ALA A 187 -3.29 -5.38 -13.86
CA ALA A 187 -4.07 -4.24 -13.40
C ALA A 187 -3.50 -2.90 -13.88
N ASP A 188 -4.40 -1.98 -14.22
CA ASP A 188 -4.09 -0.60 -14.58
C ASP A 188 -4.17 0.36 -13.38
N HIS A 189 -3.99 1.66 -13.63
CA HIS A 189 -4.06 2.71 -12.62
C HIS A 189 -5.42 2.80 -11.89
N SER A 190 -6.49 2.34 -12.52
CA SER A 190 -7.83 2.33 -11.93
C SER A 190 -8.09 1.10 -11.04
N MET A 191 -7.09 0.21 -10.90
CA MET A 191 -7.27 -1.14 -10.35
C MET A 191 -8.37 -1.87 -11.13
N SER A 192 -8.27 -1.86 -12.45
CA SER A 192 -9.07 -2.67 -13.36
C SER A 192 -8.16 -3.56 -14.20
N TRP A 193 -8.67 -4.68 -14.68
CA TRP A 193 -7.92 -5.63 -15.51
C TRP A 193 -8.84 -6.36 -16.50
N LYS A 194 -8.29 -7.26 -17.33
CA LYS A 194 -9.04 -7.91 -18.42
C LYS A 194 -10.17 -8.84 -17.96
N TRP A 195 -10.06 -9.44 -16.76
CA TRP A 195 -11.07 -10.33 -16.20
C TRP A 195 -12.14 -9.52 -15.46
N LYS A 196 -13.10 -8.97 -16.22
CA LYS A 196 -14.07 -7.99 -15.73
C LYS A 196 -14.87 -8.47 -14.52
N ASP A 197 -15.32 -9.72 -14.54
CA ASP A 197 -16.17 -10.29 -13.48
C ASP A 197 -15.41 -10.52 -12.16
N SER A 198 -14.07 -10.56 -12.20
CA SER A 198 -13.23 -10.74 -11.00
C SER A 198 -12.58 -9.45 -10.50
N VAL A 199 -12.89 -8.29 -11.09
CA VAL A 199 -12.33 -7.00 -10.69
C VAL A 199 -12.66 -6.68 -9.22
N GLN A 200 -13.90 -6.97 -8.79
CA GLN A 200 -14.32 -6.75 -7.41
C GLN A 200 -13.52 -7.64 -6.44
N ASP A 201 -13.40 -8.93 -6.75
CA ASP A 201 -12.63 -9.88 -5.95
C ASP A 201 -11.17 -9.47 -5.84
N MET A 202 -10.59 -8.96 -6.93
CA MET A 202 -9.23 -8.44 -6.94
C MET A 202 -9.07 -7.24 -6.01
N ARG A 203 -9.96 -6.26 -6.11
CA ARG A 203 -9.90 -5.05 -5.26
C ARG A 203 -10.10 -5.41 -3.79
N ARG A 204 -11.04 -6.30 -3.48
CA ARG A 204 -11.20 -6.82 -2.11
C ARG A 204 -9.94 -7.56 -1.65
N LYS A 205 -9.35 -8.41 -2.48
CA LYS A 205 -8.10 -9.09 -2.15
C LYS A 205 -6.96 -8.11 -1.87
N THR A 206 -6.84 -7.01 -2.62
CA THR A 206 -5.83 -5.97 -2.33
C THR A 206 -6.04 -5.32 -0.96
N GLY A 207 -7.30 -5.07 -0.57
CA GLY A 207 -7.65 -4.57 0.76
C GLY A 207 -7.30 -5.54 1.87
N ALA A 208 -7.62 -6.83 1.69
CA ALA A 208 -7.32 -7.87 2.65
C ALA A 208 -5.81 -8.01 2.88
N VAL A 209 -5.02 -8.02 1.80
CA VAL A 209 -3.55 -8.09 1.88
C VAL A 209 -2.96 -6.88 2.59
N ALA A 210 -3.50 -5.68 2.36
CA ALA A 210 -3.06 -4.48 3.08
C ALA A 210 -3.34 -4.58 4.59
N ALA A 211 -4.50 -5.12 4.98
CA ALA A 211 -4.86 -5.32 6.38
C ALA A 211 -3.97 -6.36 7.07
N GLU A 212 -3.66 -7.48 6.39
CA GLU A 212 -2.71 -8.49 6.87
C GLU A 212 -1.30 -7.91 7.05
N TRP A 213 -0.84 -7.12 6.09
CA TRP A 213 0.44 -6.45 6.16
C TRP A 213 0.49 -5.46 7.34
N LEU A 214 -0.55 -4.65 7.57
CA LEU A 214 -0.57 -3.71 8.70
C LEU A 214 -0.51 -4.39 10.07
N LYS A 215 -1.10 -5.58 10.23
CA LYS A 215 -1.04 -6.33 11.49
C LYS A 215 0.35 -6.87 11.82
N SER A 216 1.08 -7.33 10.80
CA SER A 216 2.30 -8.12 11.00
C SER A 216 3.57 -7.33 10.67
N ARG A 217 3.50 -6.47 9.66
CA ARG A 217 4.59 -5.64 9.12
C ARG A 217 5.89 -6.43 8.92
N GLN A 218 5.78 -7.72 8.60
CA GLN A 218 6.92 -8.65 8.58
C GLN A 218 7.92 -8.30 7.47
N ASP A 219 9.20 -8.23 7.84
CA ASP A 219 10.31 -7.88 6.93
C ASP A 219 10.65 -8.96 5.88
N ILE A 220 10.19 -10.20 6.06
CA ILE A 220 10.62 -11.34 5.23
C ILE A 220 9.93 -11.43 3.85
N GLN A 221 8.84 -10.71 3.63
CA GLN A 221 8.03 -10.76 2.40
C GLN A 221 7.84 -9.37 1.80
N ARG A 222 8.94 -8.73 1.37
CA ARG A 222 8.91 -7.37 0.80
C ARG A 222 8.27 -7.27 -0.59
N ARG A 223 8.13 -8.38 -1.31
CA ARG A 223 7.47 -8.43 -2.62
C ARG A 223 6.50 -9.59 -2.66
N ARG A 224 5.23 -9.31 -2.99
CA ARG A 224 4.16 -10.29 -3.18
C ARG A 224 3.39 -9.95 -4.46
N ARG A 225 2.60 -10.90 -4.95
CA ARG A 225 1.92 -10.74 -6.24
C ARG A 225 0.49 -11.24 -6.19
N ILE A 226 -0.46 -10.41 -6.59
CA ILE A 226 -1.85 -10.81 -6.81
C ILE A 226 -2.02 -11.09 -8.30
N ARG A 227 -2.55 -12.26 -8.64
CA ARG A 227 -2.79 -12.67 -10.03
C ARG A 227 -4.13 -13.36 -10.18
N TRP A 228 -4.60 -13.41 -11.41
CA TRP A 228 -5.69 -14.32 -11.78
C TRP A 228 -5.12 -15.72 -12.02
N ASP A 229 -5.74 -16.71 -11.40
CA ASP A 229 -5.47 -18.12 -11.65
C ASP A 229 -6.56 -18.65 -12.60
N GLU A 230 -6.19 -18.98 -13.84
CA GLU A 230 -7.16 -19.43 -14.84
C GLU A 230 -7.74 -20.81 -14.50
N ASP A 231 -6.95 -21.71 -13.94
CA ASP A 231 -7.37 -23.06 -13.57
C ASP A 231 -8.36 -23.02 -12.40
N ALA A 232 -8.06 -22.23 -11.37
CA ALA A 232 -8.95 -22.04 -10.22
C ALA A 232 -10.09 -21.06 -10.49
N SER A 233 -10.03 -20.30 -11.59
CA SER A 233 -10.93 -19.18 -11.90
C SER A 233 -11.10 -18.23 -10.69
N ALA A 234 -9.98 -17.88 -10.06
CA ALA A 234 -9.96 -17.14 -8.81
C ALA A 234 -8.80 -16.15 -8.73
N VAL A 235 -8.97 -15.12 -7.90
CA VAL A 235 -7.88 -14.21 -7.54
C VAL A 235 -7.03 -14.85 -6.44
N VAL A 236 -5.74 -15.02 -6.72
CA VAL A 236 -4.79 -15.64 -5.80
C VAL A 236 -3.67 -14.69 -5.45
N LEU A 237 -3.06 -14.92 -4.29
CA LEU A 237 -1.88 -14.23 -3.82
C LEU A 237 -0.72 -15.22 -3.86
N ASP A 238 0.29 -14.90 -4.65
CA ASP A 238 1.52 -15.68 -4.73
C ASP A 238 2.52 -15.17 -3.70
N ASP A 239 2.86 -16.06 -2.77
CA ASP A 239 3.82 -15.83 -1.68
C ASP A 239 5.23 -16.32 -2.02
N LYS A 240 5.45 -16.84 -3.24
CA LYS A 240 6.79 -17.20 -3.68
C LYS A 240 7.64 -15.93 -3.75
N GLN A 241 8.71 -15.90 -2.94
CA GLN A 241 9.72 -14.85 -3.00
C GLN A 241 10.27 -14.77 -4.43
N ASP A 242 10.30 -13.56 -4.98
CA ASP A 242 11.07 -13.27 -6.19
C ASP A 242 12.56 -13.38 -5.82
N VAL A 243 13.10 -14.60 -5.97
CA VAL A 243 14.48 -14.95 -5.58
C VAL A 243 15.54 -14.21 -6.40
N SER A 244 15.14 -13.47 -7.45
CA SER A 244 16.04 -12.71 -8.33
C SER A 244 16.77 -11.58 -7.61
N ALA A 245 16.12 -10.85 -6.69
CA ALA A 245 16.74 -9.73 -5.98
C ALA A 245 17.71 -10.16 -4.84
N ALA A 246 17.55 -11.38 -4.32
CA ALA A 246 18.38 -11.88 -3.22
C ALA A 246 19.78 -12.35 -3.68
N VAL A 247 19.95 -12.63 -4.98
CA VAL A 247 21.23 -13.08 -5.56
C VAL A 247 22.13 -11.87 -5.88
N GLU A 248 21.57 -10.75 -6.33
CA GLU A 248 22.35 -9.53 -6.63
C GLU A 248 22.97 -8.90 -5.38
N GLN A 249 22.25 -8.87 -4.24
CA GLN A 249 22.78 -8.33 -2.98
C GLN A 249 23.93 -9.16 -2.36
N ARG A 250 24.07 -10.44 -2.73
CA ARG A 250 25.19 -11.27 -2.27
C ARG A 250 26.44 -11.03 -3.10
N HIS A 251 26.32 -10.78 -4.39
CA HIS A 251 27.47 -10.56 -5.27
C HIS A 251 28.14 -9.19 -5.05
N GLU A 252 27.39 -8.11 -4.79
CA GLU A 252 27.99 -6.79 -4.52
C GLU A 252 28.76 -6.72 -3.18
N ASN A 253 28.37 -7.52 -2.19
CA ASN A 253 29.03 -7.55 -0.88
C ASN A 253 30.30 -8.43 -0.83
N GLU A 254 30.49 -9.36 -1.79
CA GLU A 254 31.71 -10.16 -1.88
C GLU A 254 32.82 -9.47 -2.70
N GLU A 255 32.49 -8.61 -3.67
CA GLU A 255 33.48 -7.93 -4.51
C GLU A 255 34.17 -6.71 -3.86
N THR A 256 33.65 -6.20 -2.75
CA THR A 256 34.15 -4.97 -2.10
C THR A 256 35.11 -5.21 -0.92
N GLN A 257 35.47 -6.45 -0.58
CA GLN A 257 36.44 -6.71 0.49
C GLN A 257 37.89 -6.73 -0.03
N PRO A 258 38.78 -5.82 0.43
CA PRO A 258 40.19 -5.90 0.10
C PRO A 258 40.85 -7.12 0.79
N PRO A 259 41.87 -7.74 0.17
CA PRO A 259 42.46 -8.96 0.68
C PRO A 259 43.13 -8.74 2.06
N PRO A 260 43.07 -9.73 2.96
CA PRO A 260 43.58 -9.59 4.32
C PRO A 260 45.10 -9.39 4.33
N LYS A 261 45.55 -8.31 5.01
CA LYS A 261 46.97 -7.99 5.20
C LYS A 261 47.69 -9.10 5.99
N LYS A 262 48.71 -9.71 5.39
CA LYS A 262 49.60 -10.69 6.04
C LYS A 262 50.29 -10.07 7.27
N ARG A 263 50.00 -10.59 8.48
CA ARG A 263 50.73 -10.24 9.73
C ARG A 263 52.17 -10.76 9.65
N LYS A 264 53.16 -9.85 9.70
CA LYS A 264 54.57 -10.20 9.91
C LYS A 264 54.74 -10.79 11.32
N LYS A 265 55.20 -12.04 11.41
CA LYS A 265 55.67 -12.66 12.67
C LYS A 265 57.02 -12.03 13.03
N SER A 266 57.09 -11.33 14.16
CA SER A 266 58.35 -10.97 14.80
C SER A 266 58.89 -12.20 15.54
N ASN A 267 60.03 -12.72 15.06
CA ASN A 267 60.78 -13.73 15.81
C ASN A 267 61.66 -13.03 16.85
N LYS A 268 61.35 -13.26 18.13
CA LYS A 268 62.31 -13.11 19.24
C LYS A 268 63.34 -14.24 19.13
N ARG A 269 64.63 -13.91 19.11
CA ARG A 269 65.69 -14.77 19.64
C ARG A 269 66.67 -13.94 20.46
N LYS A 270 67.19 -14.62 21.50
CA LYS A 270 68.09 -14.18 22.57
C LYS A 270 69.27 -13.35 22.09
#